data_AF-A0A973WK29-F1
#
_entry.id   AF-A0A973WK29-F1
#
_cell.length_a   1.000
_cell.length_b   1.000
_cell.length_c   1.000
_cell.angle_alpha   90.00
_cell.angle_beta   90.00
_cell.angle_gamma   90.00
#
_symmetry.space_group_name_H-M   'P 1'
#
loop_
_entity.id
_entity.type
_entity.pdbx_description
1 polymer ?
#
loop_
_entity_poly.entity_id
_entity_poly.type
_entity_poly.pdbx_seq_one_letter_code
_entity_poly.pdbx_strand_id
1 'polypeptide(L)'
;MRHARIAELPGWMSRLGLMIVAAGLMLMSAVRAADIRELTEKLPRAYIGEFLWDGDNTVQNVVITFDKVQALNEQNAEARGCGSYEVGRLVTRIGVQMFIRLSDLEVEIFERSPDGNGAFETDGSHRGKLSEDFQHIDAQWTSTASGKHGQLHLRAAASVACGPAEDL
;
A
#
# COMPACT_ATOMS: atom_id res chain seq x y z
N MET A 1 -40.37 -63.55 30.15
CA MET A 1 -39.08 -63.08 29.57
C MET A 1 -39.34 -61.78 28.84
N ARG A 2 -38.59 -60.72 29.18
CA ARG A 2 -38.87 -59.32 28.84
C ARG A 2 -38.37 -58.95 27.44
N HIS A 3 -39.17 -58.16 26.73
CA HIS A 3 -38.77 -57.36 25.55
C HIS A 3 -37.66 -56.36 25.90
N ALA A 4 -36.77 -56.10 24.94
CA ALA A 4 -36.07 -54.82 24.84
C ALA A 4 -36.06 -54.36 23.38
N ARG A 5 -36.69 -53.21 23.14
CA ARG A 5 -36.70 -52.47 21.87
C ARG A 5 -35.39 -51.69 21.70
N ILE A 6 -35.07 -51.49 20.43
CA ILE A 6 -34.02 -50.68 19.81
C ILE A 6 -33.97 -49.25 20.36
N ALA A 7 -32.77 -48.65 20.41
CA ALA A 7 -32.58 -47.21 20.36
C ALA A 7 -31.49 -46.86 19.33
N GLU A 8 -31.93 -46.49 18.13
CA GLU A 8 -31.10 -45.78 17.14
C GLU A 8 -30.94 -44.32 17.59
N LEU A 9 -29.71 -43.81 17.54
CA LEU A 9 -29.39 -42.41 17.83
C LEU A 9 -29.78 -41.53 16.63
N PRO A 10 -30.55 -40.45 16.81
CA PRO A 10 -31.00 -39.60 15.70
C PRO A 10 -29.90 -38.64 15.24
N GLY A 11 -29.60 -38.66 13.94
CA GLY A 11 -28.65 -37.81 13.24
C GLY A 11 -29.12 -36.36 13.04
N TRP A 12 -29.44 -35.63 14.12
CA TRP A 12 -29.95 -34.26 14.04
C TRP A 12 -28.95 -33.15 14.43
N MET A 13 -27.72 -33.46 14.85
CA MET A 13 -26.77 -32.40 15.27
C MET A 13 -25.85 -31.83 14.17
N SER A 14 -25.94 -32.29 12.91
CA SER A 14 -25.01 -31.89 11.86
C SER A 14 -25.40 -30.63 11.06
N ARG A 15 -26.63 -30.11 11.20
CA ARG A 15 -27.14 -29.02 10.33
C ARG A 15 -26.95 -27.59 10.86
N LEU A 16 -26.63 -27.41 12.15
CA LEU A 16 -26.44 -26.08 12.74
C LEU A 16 -25.03 -25.50 12.52
N GLY A 17 -24.02 -26.35 12.32
CA GLY A 17 -22.64 -25.90 12.04
C GLY A 17 -22.46 -25.30 10.64
N LEU A 18 -23.24 -25.75 9.65
CA LEU A 18 -23.06 -25.33 8.25
C LEU A 18 -23.62 -23.92 7.95
N MET A 19 -24.68 -23.49 8.65
CA MET A 19 -25.30 -22.17 8.43
C MET A 19 -24.49 -21.02 9.04
N ILE A 20 -23.73 -21.28 10.11
CA ILE A 20 -22.91 -20.26 10.78
C ILE A 20 -21.67 -19.90 9.94
N VAL A 21 -21.09 -20.88 9.24
CA VAL A 21 -19.89 -20.67 8.41
C VAL A 21 -20.20 -19.86 7.15
N ALA A 22 -21.34 -20.11 6.49
CA ALA A 22 -21.73 -19.38 5.29
C ALA A 22 -22.02 -17.90 5.55
N ALA A 23 -22.66 -17.57 6.68
CA ALA A 23 -22.93 -16.18 7.06
C ALA A 23 -21.65 -15.41 7.41
N GLY A 24 -20.69 -16.06 8.09
CA GLY A 24 -19.40 -15.46 8.44
C GLY A 24 -18.54 -15.10 7.22
N LEU A 25 -18.51 -15.98 6.20
CA LEU A 25 -17.77 -15.70 4.96
C LEU A 25 -18.35 -14.49 4.21
N MET A 26 -19.68 -14.39 4.10
CA MET A 26 -20.33 -13.27 3.40
C MET A 26 -20.07 -11.92 4.08
N LEU A 27 -20.04 -11.90 5.42
CA LEU A 27 -19.72 -10.68 6.19
C LEU A 27 -18.27 -10.23 5.98
N MET A 28 -17.32 -11.17 5.96
CA MET A 28 -15.90 -10.86 5.73
C MET A 28 -15.68 -10.27 4.32
N SER A 29 -16.33 -10.82 3.30
CA SER A 29 -16.22 -10.30 1.93
C SER A 29 -16.80 -8.88 1.78
N ALA A 30 -17.93 -8.60 2.45
CA ALA A 30 -18.55 -7.28 2.42
C ALA A 30 -17.68 -6.21 3.11
N VAL A 31 -17.06 -6.55 4.25
CA VAL A 31 -16.11 -5.65 4.95
C VAL A 31 -14.91 -5.34 4.04
N ARG A 32 -14.30 -6.35 3.43
CA ARG A 32 -13.14 -6.13 2.53
C ARG A 32 -13.47 -5.26 1.32
N ALA A 33 -14.66 -5.43 0.74
CA ALA A 33 -15.10 -4.58 -0.37
C ALA A 33 -15.30 -3.13 0.06
N ALA A 34 -15.77 -2.89 1.30
CA ALA A 34 -15.91 -1.55 1.87
C ALA A 34 -14.54 -0.90 2.13
N ASP A 35 -13.58 -1.64 2.71
CA ASP A 35 -12.24 -1.14 3.01
C ASP A 35 -11.49 -0.72 1.72
N ILE A 36 -11.56 -1.56 0.67
CA ILE A 36 -10.98 -1.24 -0.64
C ILE A 36 -11.62 0.02 -1.21
N ARG A 37 -12.94 0.11 -1.16
CA ARG A 37 -13.68 1.25 -1.69
C ARG A 37 -13.28 2.53 -0.95
N GLU A 38 -13.27 2.49 0.38
CA GLU A 38 -12.87 3.60 1.23
C GLU A 38 -11.45 4.07 0.88
N LEU A 39 -10.49 3.14 0.78
CA LEU A 39 -9.13 3.47 0.37
C LEU A 39 -9.11 4.12 -1.02
N THR A 40 -9.77 3.53 -2.02
CA THR A 40 -9.75 4.07 -3.39
C THR A 40 -10.41 5.45 -3.53
N GLU A 41 -11.41 5.75 -2.69
CA GLU A 41 -12.13 7.02 -2.67
C GLU A 41 -11.37 8.09 -1.86
N LYS A 42 -10.76 7.72 -0.73
CA LYS A 42 -10.18 8.67 0.23
C LYS A 42 -8.66 8.83 0.11
N LEU A 43 -7.94 7.89 -0.49
CA LEU A 43 -6.48 8.00 -0.61
C LEU A 43 -6.13 9.28 -1.39
N PRO A 44 -5.34 10.19 -0.79
CA PRO A 44 -4.86 11.39 -1.48
C PRO A 44 -4.14 11.05 -2.78
N ARG A 45 -4.39 11.87 -3.81
CA ARG A 45 -3.76 11.72 -5.14
C ARG A 45 -2.39 12.35 -5.23
N ALA A 46 -1.99 13.08 -4.20
CA ALA A 46 -0.76 13.84 -4.16
C ALA A 46 -0.17 13.82 -2.75
N TYR A 47 1.13 13.61 -2.67
CA TYR A 47 1.93 13.69 -1.46
C TYR A 47 3.17 14.53 -1.73
N ILE A 48 3.57 15.31 -0.73
CA ILE A 48 4.81 16.08 -0.74
C ILE A 48 5.55 15.84 0.57
N GLY A 49 6.87 15.93 0.53
CA GLY A 49 7.66 15.72 1.74
C GLY A 49 9.14 15.66 1.45
N GLU A 50 9.84 14.86 2.23
CA GLU A 50 11.30 14.86 2.26
C GLU A 50 11.84 13.44 2.35
N PHE A 51 13.00 13.25 1.75
CA PHE A 51 13.83 12.07 1.92
C PHE A 51 15.20 12.45 2.44
N LEU A 52 15.72 11.66 3.38
CA LEU A 52 17.02 11.85 3.99
C LEU A 52 17.76 10.51 4.09
N TRP A 53 18.97 10.44 3.56
CA TRP A 53 19.83 9.28 3.75
C TRP A 53 20.33 9.21 5.19
N ASP A 54 20.39 8.01 5.77
CA ASP A 54 21.01 7.83 7.08
C ASP A 54 22.51 8.19 7.02
N GLY A 55 22.92 9.14 7.86
CA GLY A 55 24.30 9.66 7.88
C GLY A 55 24.58 10.81 6.90
N ASP A 56 23.59 11.26 6.13
CA ASP A 56 23.64 12.48 5.31
C ASP A 56 22.68 13.54 5.88
N ASN A 57 23.00 14.81 5.71
CA ASN A 57 22.12 15.94 6.08
C ASN A 57 21.48 16.61 4.85
N THR A 58 21.71 16.07 3.66
CA THR A 58 21.16 16.56 2.41
C THR A 58 19.69 16.16 2.29
N VAL A 59 18.79 17.11 2.53
CA VAL A 59 17.36 16.93 2.32
C VAL A 59 17.04 16.90 0.84
N GLN A 60 16.28 15.89 0.41
CA GLN A 60 15.72 15.81 -0.93
C GLN A 60 14.22 16.03 -0.85
N ASN A 61 13.70 17.06 -1.51
CA ASN A 61 12.26 17.30 -1.53
C ASN A 61 11.59 16.29 -2.45
N VAL A 62 10.54 15.64 -1.97
CA VAL A 62 9.85 14.57 -2.68
C VAL A 62 8.43 14.99 -3.01
N VAL A 63 8.03 14.69 -4.24
CA VAL A 63 6.65 14.78 -4.71
C VAL A 63 6.25 13.41 -5.23
N ILE A 64 5.07 12.93 -4.85
CA ILE A 64 4.46 11.72 -5.43
C ILE A 64 3.02 12.04 -5.82
N THR A 65 2.60 11.60 -6.99
CA THR A 65 1.19 11.62 -7.38
C THR A 65 0.74 10.25 -7.84
N PHE A 66 -0.52 9.93 -7.58
CA PHE A 66 -1.15 8.67 -7.97
C PHE A 66 -2.24 8.91 -9.01
N ASP A 67 -2.01 8.47 -10.24
CA ASP A 67 -2.99 8.52 -11.33
C ASP A 67 -3.99 7.35 -11.22
N LYS A 68 -3.55 6.21 -10.69
CA LYS A 68 -4.36 5.01 -10.54
C LYS A 68 -4.25 4.43 -9.14
N VAL A 69 -5.39 4.12 -8.54
CA VAL A 69 -5.49 3.36 -7.28
C VAL A 69 -6.53 2.28 -7.49
N GLN A 70 -6.17 1.02 -7.25
CA GLN A 70 -7.03 -0.13 -7.52
C GLN A 70 -6.80 -1.24 -6.50
N ALA A 71 -7.78 -2.12 -6.34
CA ALA A 71 -7.57 -3.39 -5.66
C ALA A 71 -6.57 -4.25 -6.45
N LEU A 72 -5.63 -4.87 -5.76
CA LEU A 72 -4.81 -5.95 -6.29
C LEU A 72 -5.45 -7.30 -5.97
N ASN A 73 -5.96 -7.44 -4.75
CA ASN A 73 -6.76 -8.56 -4.26
C ASN A 73 -7.61 -8.10 -3.06
N GLU A 74 -8.25 -9.03 -2.35
CA GLU A 74 -9.12 -8.67 -1.21
C GLU A 74 -8.38 -8.11 0.01
N GLN A 75 -7.05 -8.18 0.04
CA GLN A 75 -6.22 -7.78 1.19
C GLN A 75 -5.24 -6.67 0.85
N ASN A 76 -5.07 -6.36 -0.45
CA ASN A 76 -4.04 -5.46 -0.92
C ASN A 76 -4.57 -4.55 -2.03
N ALA A 77 -4.12 -3.30 -2.00
CA ALA A 77 -4.33 -2.34 -3.07
C ALA A 77 -2.98 -1.97 -3.72
N GLU A 78 -3.08 -1.44 -4.93
CA GLU A 78 -1.98 -0.91 -5.70
C GLU A 78 -2.29 0.53 -6.09
N ALA A 79 -1.35 1.43 -5.84
CA ALA A 79 -1.33 2.79 -6.35
C ALA A 79 -0.16 2.97 -7.33
N ARG A 80 -0.42 3.55 -8.50
CA ARG A 80 0.60 3.88 -9.50
C ARG A 80 0.55 5.37 -9.78
N GLY A 81 1.67 5.89 -10.27
CA GLY A 81 1.78 7.24 -10.79
C GLY A 81 3.23 7.65 -10.97
N CYS A 82 3.54 8.90 -10.65
CA CYS A 82 4.85 9.49 -10.82
C CYS A 82 5.36 10.12 -9.53
N GLY A 83 6.65 10.42 -9.49
CA GLY A 83 7.25 11.23 -8.45
C GLY A 83 8.42 12.03 -8.94
N SER A 84 8.92 12.91 -8.09
CA SER A 84 10.16 13.64 -8.33
C SER A 84 10.90 13.93 -7.04
N TYR A 85 12.22 13.85 -7.12
CA TYR A 85 13.17 14.25 -6.09
C TYR A 85 13.86 15.54 -6.52
N GLU A 86 13.91 16.53 -5.64
CA GLU A 86 14.63 17.78 -5.86
C GLU A 86 15.73 17.98 -4.82
N VAL A 87 16.97 18.12 -5.30
CA VAL A 87 18.16 18.45 -4.51
C VAL A 87 18.81 19.70 -5.09
N GLY A 88 18.66 20.82 -4.39
CA GLY A 88 19.15 22.12 -4.86
C GLY A 88 18.43 22.60 -6.12
N ARG A 89 19.03 22.42 -7.30
CA ARG A 89 18.42 22.73 -8.61
C ARG A 89 18.25 21.50 -9.50
N LEU A 90 18.68 20.35 -9.02
CA LEU A 90 18.57 19.09 -9.76
C LEU A 90 17.23 18.45 -9.42
N VAL A 91 16.46 18.12 -10.45
CA VAL A 91 15.20 17.39 -10.31
C VAL A 91 15.37 16.05 -11.02
N THR A 92 15.08 14.96 -10.31
CA THR A 92 14.99 13.62 -10.87
C THR A 92 13.54 13.15 -10.80
N ARG A 93 12.95 12.81 -11.95
CA ARG A 93 11.61 12.24 -12.06
C ARG A 93 11.66 10.73 -12.09
N ILE A 94 10.64 10.11 -11.53
CA ILE A 94 10.50 8.66 -11.43
C ILE A 94 9.05 8.24 -11.70
N GLY A 95 8.87 7.00 -12.13
CA GLY A 95 7.61 6.28 -11.96
C GLY A 95 7.51 5.72 -10.54
N VAL A 96 6.29 5.68 -10.00
CA VAL A 96 6.01 5.18 -8.65
C VAL A 96 5.02 4.01 -8.71
N GLN A 97 5.28 2.99 -7.89
CA GLN A 97 4.35 1.90 -7.61
C GLN A 97 4.33 1.64 -6.11
N MET A 98 3.16 1.78 -5.50
CA MET A 98 2.96 1.54 -4.08
C MET A 98 1.96 0.39 -3.88
N PHE A 99 2.31 -0.56 -3.02
CA PHE A 99 1.40 -1.58 -2.52
C PHE A 99 0.96 -1.21 -1.11
N ILE A 100 -0.32 -1.43 -0.81
CA ILE A 100 -0.92 -1.11 0.50
C ILE A 100 -1.60 -2.36 1.01
N ARG A 101 -1.24 -2.82 2.21
CA ARG A 101 -1.93 -3.91 2.89
C ARG A 101 -3.06 -3.34 3.75
N LEU A 102 -4.28 -3.79 3.51
CA LEU A 102 -5.49 -3.15 4.07
C LEU A 102 -5.66 -3.38 5.57
N SER A 103 -5.16 -4.50 6.10
CA SER A 103 -5.34 -4.88 7.50
C SER A 103 -4.73 -3.90 8.50
N ASP A 104 -3.65 -3.23 8.10
CA ASP A 104 -2.79 -2.46 8.98
C ASP A 104 -2.05 -1.32 8.28
N LEU A 105 -2.44 -1.02 7.03
CA LEU A 105 -1.93 0.08 6.23
C LEU A 105 -0.40 0.09 6.07
N GLU A 106 0.23 -1.10 6.06
CA GLU A 106 1.62 -1.18 5.61
C GLU A 106 1.74 -0.85 4.14
N VAL A 107 2.77 -0.09 3.82
CA VAL A 107 3.07 0.30 2.45
C VAL A 107 4.45 -0.20 2.02
N GLU A 108 4.55 -0.55 0.75
CA GLU A 108 5.82 -0.73 0.06
C GLU A 108 5.82 0.08 -1.22
N ILE A 109 6.79 1.00 -1.38
CA ILE A 109 6.89 1.93 -2.51
C ILE A 109 8.14 1.62 -3.31
N PHE A 110 7.97 1.44 -4.62
CA PHE A 110 9.02 1.22 -5.59
C PHE A 110 9.15 2.41 -6.53
N GLU A 111 10.40 2.77 -6.79
CA GLU A 111 10.81 3.85 -7.68
C GLU A 111 11.33 3.23 -8.97
N ARG A 112 10.89 3.75 -10.13
CA ARG A 112 11.16 3.13 -11.43
C ARG A 112 11.53 4.16 -12.46
N SER A 113 12.35 3.76 -13.42
CA SER A 113 12.68 4.55 -14.62
C SER A 113 13.07 6.01 -14.31
N PRO A 114 14.09 6.25 -13.47
CA PRO A 114 14.54 7.60 -13.17
C PRO A 114 15.02 8.31 -14.43
N ASP A 115 14.65 9.59 -14.60
CA ASP A 115 15.26 10.41 -15.64
C ASP A 115 16.74 10.74 -15.28
N GLY A 116 17.56 10.98 -16.29
CA GLY A 116 18.96 11.38 -16.12
C GLY A 116 20.00 10.28 -16.31
N ASN A 117 21.15 10.43 -15.64
CA ASN A 117 22.40 9.75 -15.97
C ASN A 117 22.66 8.44 -15.19
N GLY A 118 21.66 7.90 -14.49
CA GLY A 118 21.76 6.63 -13.76
C GLY A 118 22.41 6.71 -12.37
N ALA A 119 22.59 7.92 -11.81
CA ALA A 119 23.07 8.08 -10.43
C ALA A 119 21.99 7.86 -9.36
N PHE A 120 20.71 7.80 -9.74
CA PHE A 120 19.59 7.56 -8.84
C PHE A 120 19.50 6.07 -8.49
N GLU A 121 19.49 5.73 -7.20
CA GLU A 121 19.42 4.35 -6.71
C GLU A 121 17.97 3.84 -6.78
N THR A 122 17.71 2.78 -7.55
CA THR A 122 16.38 2.13 -7.66
C THR A 122 16.40 0.64 -7.31
N ASP A 123 17.49 0.15 -6.72
CA ASP A 123 17.67 -1.25 -6.34
C ASP A 123 17.03 -1.57 -4.97
N GLY A 124 15.99 -0.84 -4.58
CA GLY A 124 15.40 -0.92 -3.25
C GLY A 124 13.90 -0.59 -3.25
N SER A 125 13.33 -0.53 -2.05
CA SER A 125 11.97 -0.04 -1.83
C SER A 125 11.85 0.70 -0.50
N HIS A 126 10.88 1.60 -0.42
CA HIS A 126 10.46 2.20 0.84
C HIS A 126 9.45 1.29 1.52
N ARG A 127 9.66 0.93 2.78
CA ARG A 127 8.73 0.13 3.58
C ARG A 127 8.32 0.88 4.84
N GLY A 128 7.01 0.93 5.10
CA GLY A 128 6.51 1.76 6.18
C GLY A 128 5.00 1.69 6.40
N LYS A 129 4.43 2.80 6.87
CA LYS A 129 3.01 2.92 7.22
C LYS A 129 2.37 4.11 6.54
N LEU A 130 1.14 3.90 6.07
CA LEU A 130 0.18 4.96 5.76
C LEU A 130 -0.67 5.21 7.01
N SER A 131 -0.84 6.46 7.41
CA SER A 131 -1.68 6.82 8.56
C SER A 131 -3.15 6.44 8.35
N GLU A 132 -3.90 6.23 9.42
CA GLU A 132 -5.32 5.81 9.35
C GLU A 132 -6.23 6.83 8.64
N ASP A 133 -5.86 8.12 8.68
CA ASP A 133 -6.53 9.20 7.95
C ASP A 133 -5.99 9.42 6.52
N PHE A 134 -5.05 8.56 6.11
CA PHE A 134 -4.32 8.60 4.85
C PHE A 134 -3.53 9.88 4.60
N GLN A 135 -3.34 10.75 5.60
CA GLN A 135 -2.68 12.03 5.40
C GLN A 135 -1.16 11.92 5.40
N HIS A 136 -0.58 10.87 5.98
CA HIS A 136 0.87 10.73 6.16
C HIS A 136 1.37 9.38 5.69
N ILE A 137 2.55 9.38 5.07
CA ILE A 137 3.30 8.17 4.78
C ILE A 137 4.69 8.34 5.37
N ASP A 138 5.05 7.44 6.27
CA ASP A 138 6.37 7.34 6.86
C ASP A 138 6.96 5.99 6.47
N ALA A 139 8.12 5.99 5.81
CA ALA A 139 8.74 4.76 5.32
C ALA A 139 10.27 4.85 5.31
N GLN A 140 10.92 3.71 5.43
CA GLN A 140 12.37 3.58 5.28
C GLN A 140 12.69 2.95 3.93
N TRP A 141 13.51 3.62 3.13
CA TRP A 141 14.12 3.03 1.95
C TRP A 141 15.22 2.06 2.34
N THR A 142 15.39 0.96 1.61
CA THR A 142 16.54 0.05 1.79
C THR A 142 17.04 -0.51 0.45
N SER A 143 18.33 -0.31 0.17
CA SER A 143 19.04 -0.89 -0.99
C SER A 143 19.16 -2.39 -0.81
N THR A 144 18.81 -3.16 -1.84
CA THR A 144 19.04 -4.60 -1.84
C THR A 144 20.52 -4.96 -2.01
N ALA A 145 21.30 -4.15 -2.75
CA ALA A 145 22.71 -4.44 -3.00
C ALA A 145 23.61 -4.10 -1.81
N SER A 146 23.32 -3.00 -1.11
CA SER A 146 24.24 -2.43 -0.11
C SER A 146 23.68 -2.35 1.31
N GLY A 147 22.36 -2.49 1.49
CA GLY A 147 21.71 -2.30 2.79
C GLY A 147 21.73 -0.84 3.29
N LYS A 148 22.12 0.12 2.44
CA LYS A 148 21.91 1.55 2.71
C LYS A 148 20.43 1.82 2.94
N HIS A 149 20.15 2.79 3.78
CA HIS A 149 18.80 3.14 4.17
C HIS A 149 18.66 4.65 4.31
N GLY A 150 17.42 5.12 4.17
CA GLY A 150 17.05 6.52 4.34
C GLY A 150 15.59 6.63 4.72
N GLN A 151 15.20 7.75 5.29
CA GLN A 151 13.84 8.00 5.77
C GLN A 151 13.07 8.85 4.77
N LEU A 152 11.84 8.43 4.49
CA LEU A 152 10.87 9.13 3.67
C LEU A 152 9.71 9.57 4.56
N HIS A 153 9.42 10.86 4.56
CA HIS A 153 8.31 11.46 5.29
C HIS A 153 7.45 12.26 4.32
N LEU A 154 6.20 11.84 4.13
CA LEU A 154 5.28 12.46 3.18
C LEU A 154 4.00 12.90 3.87
N ARG A 155 3.46 14.01 3.41
CA ARG A 155 2.13 14.50 3.77
C ARG A 155 1.26 14.68 2.53
N ALA A 156 -0.03 14.41 2.66
CA ALA A 156 -1.00 14.64 1.63
C ALA A 156 -1.02 16.12 1.20
N ALA A 157 -1.24 16.34 -0.09
CA ALA A 157 -1.38 17.65 -0.70
C ALA A 157 -2.65 17.70 -1.56
N ALA A 158 -3.24 18.88 -1.70
CA ALA A 158 -4.48 19.07 -2.48
C ALA A 158 -4.27 18.77 -3.97
N SER A 159 -3.14 19.20 -4.52
CA SER A 159 -2.72 18.90 -5.89
C SER A 159 -1.25 19.29 -6.06
N VAL A 160 -0.50 18.46 -6.75
CA VAL A 160 0.86 18.76 -7.22
C VAL A 160 1.02 18.02 -8.55
N ALA A 161 1.77 18.58 -9.48
CA ALA A 161 2.17 17.85 -10.68
C ALA A 161 3.57 17.30 -10.44
N CYS A 162 3.80 16.02 -10.74
CA CYS A 162 5.13 15.65 -11.21
C CYS A 162 5.24 16.37 -12.57
N GLY A 163 6.16 17.33 -12.74
CA GLY A 163 6.26 18.11 -13.98
C GLY A 163 6.26 17.18 -15.22
N PRO A 164 5.74 17.63 -16.39
CA PRO A 164 5.28 16.74 -17.45
C PRO A 164 6.37 15.76 -17.90
N ALA A 165 5.98 14.49 -18.01
CA ALA A 165 6.66 13.53 -18.87
C ALA A 165 6.34 13.94 -20.31
N GLU A 166 7.27 14.61 -20.98
CA GLU A 166 7.27 14.57 -22.43
C GLU A 166 7.76 13.18 -22.82
N ASP A 167 6.81 12.29 -23.11
CA ASP A 167 7.05 11.19 -24.03
C ASP A 167 7.35 11.83 -25.40
N LEU A 168 8.60 11.70 -25.85
CA LEU A 168 8.96 11.71 -27.27
C LEU A 168 9.70 10.42 -27.60
#